data_AF-A0AAD2JNR5-F1
#
_entry.id   AF-A0AAD2JNR5-F1
#
_cell.length_a   1.000
_cell.length_b   1.000
_cell.length_c   1.000
_cell.angle_alpha   90.00
_cell.angle_beta   90.00
_cell.angle_gamma   90.00
#
_symmetry.space_group_name_H-M   'P 1'
#
loop_
_entity.id
_entity.type
_entity.pdbx_description
1 polymer ?
#
loop_
_entity_poly.entity_id
_entity_poly.type
_entity_poly.pdbx_seq_one_letter_code
_entity_poly.pdbx_strand_id
1 'polypeptide(L)'
;MSRLFFSLVLAFTRISSCSSSSGNSFRCSNDHTLAKQRNLKTPPPPPPQQQQQQQFRAANSCACFSDGSELNDAVKQFIQDGCSDTHNCNTDVVQKYGWPMGSWCVSNVTNMDKLFYGASHFNDDISPWDTAQVTSMETMFEYASSFHQDLSAWDVSKVTNMIRMFAHASAFNQDLSSWDVSQVANMQYLFGYASSFHQDLSSWDTSQVTDMSYMFRAASSFNGDISSWKVSKVTNMWGIFYEASSFNQDLSSWDISNVKSMRNMFYLASSFNQDLSLWNISRVTNMEYMFAGASSFQQNLCAWGPQISPTKKNNIMTLMFWGSNCPAQSEPNTTSTPPGPFCYECV
;
A
#
# COMPACT_ATOMS: atom_id res chain seq x y z
N MET A 1 36.63 -16.99 39.41
CA MET A 1 35.89 -17.65 38.30
C MET A 1 34.41 -17.58 38.63
N SER A 2 33.74 -16.51 38.16
CA SER A 2 32.30 -16.27 38.35
C SER A 2 31.52 -16.87 37.21
N ARG A 3 30.47 -17.63 37.52
CA ARG A 3 29.30 -17.83 36.65
C ARG A 3 28.06 -17.95 37.53
N LEU A 4 27.31 -16.86 37.64
CA LEU A 4 25.92 -16.84 38.11
C LEU A 4 25.07 -16.43 36.90
N PHE A 5 24.21 -17.36 36.48
CA PHE A 5 23.19 -17.16 35.46
C PHE A 5 22.11 -16.22 36.00
N PHE A 6 21.82 -15.13 35.27
CA PHE A 6 20.56 -14.39 35.42
C PHE A 6 19.73 -14.63 34.15
N SER A 7 18.61 -15.33 34.30
CA SER A 7 17.53 -15.36 33.32
C SER A 7 16.76 -14.05 33.40
N LEU A 8 16.80 -13.26 32.32
CA LEU A 8 15.91 -12.12 32.13
C LEU A 8 14.66 -12.62 31.40
N VAL A 9 13.55 -12.70 32.12
CA VAL A 9 12.22 -12.88 31.52
C VAL A 9 11.74 -11.50 31.09
N LEU A 10 11.63 -11.25 29.78
CA LEU A 10 10.88 -10.11 29.27
C LEU A 10 9.40 -10.34 29.55
N ALA A 11 8.83 -9.56 30.47
CA ALA A 11 7.39 -9.41 30.58
C ALA A 11 6.94 -8.39 29.54
N PHE A 12 6.27 -8.85 28.48
CA PHE A 12 5.48 -7.99 27.60
C PHE A 12 4.31 -7.43 28.41
N THR A 13 4.32 -6.15 28.73
CA THR A 13 3.10 -5.42 29.07
C THR A 13 2.28 -5.26 27.79
N ARG A 14 1.16 -6.00 27.71
CA ARG A 14 0.09 -5.74 26.75
C ARG A 14 -0.36 -4.28 26.90
N ILE A 15 -0.29 -3.51 25.82
CA ILE A 15 -1.03 -2.27 25.70
C ILE A 15 -2.51 -2.65 25.68
N SER A 16 -3.25 -2.19 26.67
CA SER A 16 -4.68 -2.41 26.77
C SER A 16 -5.38 -1.67 25.62
N SER A 17 -6.00 -2.43 24.74
CA SER A 17 -6.96 -1.95 23.75
C SER A 17 -8.11 -1.19 24.44
N CYS A 18 -8.35 0.07 24.06
CA CYS A 18 -9.59 0.76 24.38
C CYS A 18 -10.71 0.24 23.46
N SER A 19 -11.51 -0.72 23.92
CA SER A 19 -12.74 -1.13 23.23
C SER A 19 -13.92 -0.24 23.65
N SER A 20 -14.71 0.19 22.68
CA SER A 20 -15.86 1.08 22.89
C SER A 20 -17.06 0.39 23.54
N SER A 21 -17.66 1.05 24.53
CA SER A 21 -19.08 0.89 24.85
C SER A 21 -19.72 2.26 24.96
N SER A 22 -20.85 2.40 24.28
CA SER A 22 -21.75 3.56 24.20
C SER A 22 -21.84 4.45 25.46
N GLY A 23 -21.69 5.76 25.26
CA GLY A 23 -22.19 6.79 26.17
C GLY A 23 -21.11 7.57 26.92
N ASN A 24 -21.14 8.89 26.76
CA ASN A 24 -20.27 9.92 27.31
C ASN A 24 -19.57 9.65 28.66
N SER A 25 -18.30 10.08 28.69
CA SER A 25 -17.33 10.19 29.81
C SER A 25 -16.39 8.99 30.02
N PHE A 26 -15.15 9.13 29.54
CA PHE A 26 -14.04 8.23 29.86
C PHE A 26 -13.41 8.64 31.20
N ARG A 27 -13.56 7.79 32.21
CA ARG A 27 -12.69 7.76 33.40
C ARG A 27 -11.94 6.43 33.41
N CYS A 28 -10.63 6.46 33.23
CA CYS A 28 -9.78 5.33 33.58
C CYS A 28 -9.66 5.32 35.12
N SER A 29 -10.40 4.42 35.78
CA SER A 29 -10.31 4.21 37.23
C SER A 29 -9.33 3.07 37.52
N ASN A 30 -8.26 3.35 38.26
CA ASN A 30 -7.41 2.29 38.83
C ASN A 30 -8.10 1.75 40.09
N ASP A 31 -8.75 0.59 39.96
CA ASP A 31 -9.33 -0.11 41.10
C ASP A 31 -8.27 -1.08 41.69
N HIS A 32 -7.61 -0.63 42.76
CA HIS A 32 -6.76 -1.49 43.58
C HIS A 32 -7.61 -2.16 44.66
N THR A 33 -8.02 -3.41 44.44
CA THR A 33 -8.55 -4.25 45.53
C THR A 33 -7.47 -4.63 46.53
N LEU A 34 -7.79 -4.36 47.79
CA LEU A 34 -7.01 -4.50 49.02
C LEU A 34 -6.62 -5.95 49.35
N ALA A 35 -5.34 -6.16 49.68
CA ALA A 35 -4.90 -7.22 50.58
C ALA A 35 -4.46 -6.59 51.92
N LYS A 36 -5.13 -6.98 53.01
CA LYS A 36 -4.82 -6.61 54.41
C LYS A 36 -3.41 -7.08 54.78
N GLN A 37 -2.61 -6.21 55.43
CA GLN A 37 -1.72 -6.64 56.52
C GLN A 37 -1.24 -5.47 57.42
N ARG A 38 -1.71 -5.55 58.68
CA ARG A 38 -1.05 -5.29 59.98
C ARG A 38 -0.16 -4.04 60.19
N ASN A 39 -0.58 -3.27 61.20
CA ASN A 39 0.15 -2.30 62.01
C ASN A 39 1.67 -2.52 62.09
N LEU A 40 2.43 -1.58 61.52
CA LEU A 40 3.82 -1.26 61.88
C LEU A 40 4.02 0.26 61.78
N LYS A 41 4.81 0.79 62.72
CA LYS A 41 5.07 2.21 63.04
C LYS A 41 5.31 3.11 61.82
N THR A 42 4.82 4.35 61.91
CA THR A 42 5.06 5.44 60.96
C THR A 42 6.56 5.68 60.71
N PRO A 43 7.03 5.74 59.45
CA PRO A 43 8.40 6.11 59.12
C PRO A 43 8.62 7.64 59.19
N PRO A 44 9.86 8.11 59.42
CA PRO A 44 10.17 9.54 59.48
C PRO A 44 10.05 10.22 58.10
N PRO A 45 9.87 11.56 58.05
CA PRO A 45 9.63 12.28 56.81
C PRO A 45 10.85 12.23 55.88
N PRO A 46 10.66 12.19 54.55
CA PRO A 46 11.75 12.12 53.58
C PRO A 46 12.54 13.44 53.51
N PRO A 47 13.85 13.40 53.15
CA PRO A 47 14.68 14.59 52.97
C PRO A 47 14.19 15.50 51.82
N PRO A 48 14.51 16.80 51.83
CA PRO A 48 13.96 17.80 50.92
C PRO A 48 14.59 17.73 49.52
N GLN A 49 14.37 16.65 48.77
CA GLN A 49 14.61 16.57 47.32
C GLN A 49 13.59 15.72 46.56
N GLN A 50 12.42 15.40 47.15
CA GLN A 50 11.31 14.73 46.46
C GLN A 50 10.00 15.53 46.45
N GLN A 51 10.09 16.85 46.64
CA GLN A 51 8.97 17.78 46.42
C GLN A 51 8.91 18.33 44.99
N GLN A 52 9.82 17.93 44.09
CA GLN A 52 9.77 18.30 42.67
C GLN A 52 9.04 17.30 41.76
N GLN A 53 8.50 16.20 42.30
CA GLN A 53 7.70 15.23 41.52
C GLN A 53 6.18 15.40 41.67
N GLN A 54 5.70 16.42 42.39
CA GLN A 54 4.26 16.71 42.54
C GLN A 54 3.77 17.88 41.67
N GLN A 55 4.49 18.22 40.60
CA GLN A 55 4.05 19.25 39.66
C GLN A 55 4.17 18.87 38.17
N PHE A 56 4.18 17.58 37.85
CA PHE A 56 3.67 17.16 36.55
C PHE A 56 2.15 17.28 36.62
N ARG A 57 1.65 18.42 36.16
CA ARG A 57 0.24 18.61 35.84
C ARG A 57 -0.22 17.36 35.09
N ALA A 58 -1.37 16.83 35.46
CA ALA A 58 -2.21 16.08 34.55
C ALA A 58 -2.46 16.98 33.32
N ALA A 59 -1.53 16.92 32.36
CA ALA A 59 -1.56 17.71 31.15
C ALA A 59 -2.08 16.78 30.05
N ASN A 60 -3.36 16.98 29.80
CA ASN A 60 -4.06 16.81 28.54
C ASN A 60 -4.22 15.38 28.02
N SER A 61 -5.49 14.97 27.92
CA SER A 61 -5.91 14.21 26.75
C SER A 61 -5.28 14.86 25.52
N CYS A 62 -4.38 14.16 24.82
CA CYS A 62 -3.84 14.66 23.55
C CYS A 62 -5.05 14.96 22.66
N ALA A 63 -5.18 16.20 22.22
CA ALA A 63 -6.33 16.62 21.42
C ALA A 63 -6.28 15.86 20.10
N CYS A 64 -7.39 15.25 19.72
CA CYS A 64 -7.50 14.66 18.40
C CYS A 64 -7.50 15.75 17.34
N PHE A 65 -6.84 15.48 16.21
CA PHE A 65 -6.86 16.38 15.06
C PHE A 65 -8.30 16.60 14.59
N SER A 66 -8.66 17.83 14.25
CA SER A 66 -10.00 18.17 13.76
C SER A 66 -10.26 17.64 12.35
N ASP A 67 -9.20 17.61 11.53
CA ASP A 67 -9.24 17.23 10.12
C ASP A 67 -7.84 16.91 9.59
N GLY A 68 -7.79 16.51 8.31
CA GLY A 68 -6.55 16.17 7.62
C GLY A 68 -5.61 17.36 7.38
N SER A 69 -6.12 18.60 7.34
CA SER A 69 -5.28 19.78 7.17
C SER A 69 -4.48 20.06 8.44
N GLU A 70 -5.12 20.01 9.61
CA GLU A 70 -4.45 20.18 10.89
C GLU A 70 -3.37 19.09 11.09
N LEU A 71 -3.67 17.83 10.71
CA LEU A 71 -2.70 16.74 10.75
C LEU A 71 -1.54 16.98 9.77
N ASN A 72 -1.82 17.38 8.53
CA ASN A 72 -0.79 17.63 7.52
C ASN A 72 0.19 18.73 7.95
N ASP A 73 -0.32 19.83 8.51
CA ASP A 73 0.50 20.93 9.02
C ASP A 73 1.39 20.46 10.19
N ALA A 74 0.83 19.64 11.11
CA ALA A 74 1.60 19.08 12.22
C ALA A 74 2.68 18.09 11.75
N VAL A 75 2.38 17.21 10.80
CA VAL A 75 3.36 16.27 10.21
C VAL A 75 4.50 17.03 9.53
N LYS A 76 4.19 18.03 8.71
CA LYS A 76 5.21 18.86 8.04
C LYS A 76 6.14 19.53 9.05
N GLN A 77 5.58 20.13 10.08
CA GLN A 77 6.36 20.81 11.12
C GLN A 77 7.21 19.80 11.91
N PHE A 78 6.65 18.64 12.28
CA PHE A 78 7.38 17.57 12.97
C PHE A 78 8.59 17.08 12.17
N ILE A 79 8.42 16.86 10.86
CA ILE A 79 9.51 16.44 9.95
C ILE A 79 10.53 17.57 9.78
N GLN A 80 10.06 18.82 9.59
CA GLN A 80 10.92 19.99 9.41
C GLN A 80 11.80 20.26 10.65
N ASP A 81 11.27 20.02 11.84
CA ASP A 81 11.98 20.18 13.11
C ASP A 81 12.98 19.03 13.39
N GLY A 82 13.02 18.01 12.51
CA GLY A 82 13.90 16.85 12.68
C GLY A 82 13.49 15.94 13.84
N CYS A 83 12.23 16.01 14.27
CA CYS A 83 11.67 15.11 15.26
C CYS A 83 11.58 13.68 14.67
N SER A 84 11.72 12.67 15.52
CA SER A 84 11.50 11.27 15.15
C SER A 84 11.08 10.43 16.35
N ASP A 85 10.73 9.16 16.17
CA ASP A 85 10.39 8.25 17.28
C ASP A 85 11.56 7.97 18.23
N THR A 86 12.78 8.31 17.82
CA THR A 86 13.99 8.21 18.65
C THR A 86 14.51 9.57 19.10
N HIS A 87 13.95 10.67 18.58
CA HIS A 87 14.39 12.03 18.87
C HIS A 87 13.20 12.94 19.18
N ASN A 88 12.96 13.15 20.48
CA ASN A 88 12.05 14.18 20.95
C ASN A 88 12.70 15.56 20.81
N CYS A 89 12.27 16.32 19.82
CA CYS A 89 12.73 17.67 19.48
C CYS A 89 12.18 18.77 20.43
N ASN A 90 11.28 18.44 21.36
CA ASN A 90 10.64 19.37 22.32
C ASN A 90 10.02 20.63 21.66
N THR A 91 9.32 20.45 20.54
CA THR A 91 8.67 21.53 19.77
C THR A 91 7.23 21.76 20.20
N ASP A 92 6.61 22.85 19.73
CA ASP A 92 5.21 23.18 19.98
C ASP A 92 4.26 22.05 19.52
N VAL A 93 4.58 21.38 18.40
CA VAL A 93 3.82 20.23 17.89
C VAL A 93 3.86 19.07 18.88
N VAL A 94 5.04 18.73 19.38
CA VAL A 94 5.22 17.67 20.38
C VAL A 94 4.49 18.02 21.69
N GLN A 95 4.53 19.29 22.11
CA GLN A 95 3.81 19.75 23.30
C GLN A 95 2.29 19.71 23.11
N LYS A 96 1.79 19.97 21.89
CA LYS A 96 0.35 19.99 21.58
C LYS A 96 -0.24 18.58 21.41
N TYR A 97 0.39 17.72 20.62
CA TYR A 97 -0.18 16.42 20.21
C TYR A 97 0.52 15.20 20.81
N GLY A 98 1.69 15.37 21.43
CA GLY A 98 2.44 14.30 22.07
C GLY A 98 3.61 13.77 21.23
N TRP A 99 4.34 12.81 21.81
CA TRP A 99 5.46 12.09 21.22
C TRP A 99 5.51 10.66 21.80
N PRO A 100 5.84 9.62 20.99
CA PRO A 100 6.17 9.64 19.56
C PRO A 100 4.97 10.00 18.67
N MET A 101 5.19 10.21 17.36
CA MET A 101 4.10 10.55 16.43
C MET A 101 3.04 9.45 16.34
N GLY A 102 3.42 8.18 16.54
CA GLY A 102 2.46 7.08 16.69
C GLY A 102 1.44 7.26 17.81
N SER A 103 1.69 8.14 18.80
CA SER A 103 0.74 8.43 19.90
C SER A 103 -0.35 9.45 19.55
N TRP A 104 -0.29 10.05 18.36
CA TRP A 104 -1.22 11.09 17.94
C TRP A 104 -2.64 10.55 17.71
N CYS A 105 -3.65 11.29 18.17
CA CYS A 105 -5.04 10.92 17.96
C CYS A 105 -5.55 11.42 16.59
N VAL A 106 -5.69 10.50 15.62
CA VAL A 106 -6.13 10.79 14.24
C VAL A 106 -7.55 10.29 13.94
N SER A 107 -8.31 9.83 14.94
CA SER A 107 -9.60 9.14 14.76
C SER A 107 -10.72 9.97 14.11
N ASN A 108 -10.57 11.29 14.02
CA ASN A 108 -11.53 12.19 13.35
C ASN A 108 -11.11 12.56 11.92
N VAL A 109 -9.90 12.15 11.49
CA VAL A 109 -9.35 12.51 10.18
C VAL A 109 -9.96 11.61 9.11
N THR A 110 -10.55 12.23 8.10
CA THR A 110 -11.17 11.52 6.96
C THR A 110 -10.33 11.60 5.68
N ASN A 111 -9.36 12.50 5.61
CA ASN A 111 -8.47 12.69 4.47
C ASN A 111 -7.02 12.71 4.96
N MET A 112 -6.21 11.79 4.43
CA MET A 112 -4.77 11.65 4.75
C MET A 112 -3.90 11.88 3.49
N ASP A 113 -4.41 12.66 2.54
CA ASP A 113 -3.71 12.93 1.30
C ASP A 113 -2.40 13.68 1.58
N LYS A 114 -1.32 13.27 0.90
CA LYS A 114 -0.02 13.95 0.91
C LYS A 114 0.63 14.13 2.30
N LEU A 115 0.23 13.38 3.33
CA LEU A 115 0.79 13.58 4.69
C LEU A 115 2.32 13.46 4.72
N PHE A 116 2.88 12.47 4.01
CA PHE A 116 4.32 12.20 3.95
C PHE A 116 4.89 12.36 2.53
N TYR A 117 4.22 13.15 1.68
CA TYR A 117 4.68 13.41 0.31
C TYR A 117 6.08 14.00 0.30
N GLY A 118 7.02 13.35 -0.40
CA GLY A 118 8.40 13.82 -0.50
C GLY A 118 9.26 13.60 0.75
N ALA A 119 8.73 13.00 1.81
CA ALA A 119 9.45 12.76 3.05
C ALA A 119 10.40 11.55 2.92
N SER A 120 11.46 11.70 2.11
CA SER A 120 12.34 10.59 1.67
C SER A 120 13.01 9.81 2.80
N HIS A 121 13.21 10.42 3.97
CA HIS A 121 13.81 9.80 5.16
C HIS A 121 12.79 9.35 6.21
N PHE A 122 11.49 9.60 5.98
CA PHE A 122 10.45 9.27 6.94
C PHE A 122 10.31 7.76 7.11
N ASN A 123 10.35 7.30 8.37
CA ASN A 123 10.15 5.89 8.74
C ASN A 123 9.74 5.75 10.22
N ASP A 124 9.03 6.72 10.79
CA ASP A 124 8.52 6.60 12.17
C ASP A 124 7.28 5.71 12.21
N ASP A 125 7.11 4.98 13.30
CA ASP A 125 6.02 4.06 13.58
C ASP A 125 4.69 4.81 13.75
N ILE A 126 3.80 4.58 12.79
CA ILE A 126 2.43 5.07 12.73
C ILE A 126 1.42 3.92 12.71
N SER A 127 1.86 2.69 13.02
CA SER A 127 1.00 1.52 13.16
C SER A 127 -0.14 1.71 14.19
N PRO A 128 0.00 2.51 15.27
CA PRO A 128 -1.09 2.68 16.25
C PRO A 128 -2.21 3.64 15.82
N TRP A 129 -2.08 4.30 14.67
CA TRP A 129 -3.07 5.28 14.22
C TRP A 129 -4.43 4.63 13.89
N ASP A 130 -5.51 5.22 14.43
CA ASP A 130 -6.89 4.82 14.10
C ASP A 130 -7.33 5.43 12.76
N THR A 131 -7.26 4.62 11.69
CA THR A 131 -7.59 5.02 10.32
C THR A 131 -9.02 4.72 9.90
N ALA A 132 -9.89 4.25 10.82
CA ALA A 132 -11.23 3.76 10.50
C ALA A 132 -12.22 4.81 9.92
N GLN A 133 -11.88 6.10 9.96
CA GLN A 133 -12.66 7.17 9.33
C GLN A 133 -12.06 7.69 8.02
N VAL A 134 -10.88 7.23 7.63
CA VAL A 134 -10.16 7.71 6.45
C VAL A 134 -10.87 7.22 5.18
N THR A 135 -11.06 8.13 4.24
CA THR A 135 -11.73 7.90 2.95
C THR A 135 -10.80 8.12 1.76
N SER A 136 -9.70 8.86 1.95
CA SER A 136 -8.70 9.16 0.93
C SER A 136 -7.29 9.12 1.54
N MET A 137 -6.37 8.44 0.85
CA MET A 137 -4.94 8.34 1.17
C MET A 137 -4.08 8.65 -0.07
N GLU A 138 -4.57 9.53 -0.94
CA GLU A 138 -3.92 9.86 -2.20
C GLU A 138 -2.53 10.42 -1.96
N THR A 139 -1.52 9.86 -2.64
CA THR A 139 -0.12 10.31 -2.60
C THR A 139 0.47 10.40 -1.19
N MET A 140 -0.10 9.69 -0.20
CA MET A 140 0.27 9.82 1.22
C MET A 140 1.76 9.57 1.47
N PHE A 141 2.34 8.54 0.86
CA PHE A 141 3.76 8.18 0.95
C PHE A 141 4.50 8.33 -0.39
N GLU A 142 3.97 9.13 -1.32
CA GLU A 142 4.65 9.32 -2.61
C GLU A 142 6.04 9.96 -2.38
N TYR A 143 7.09 9.32 -2.90
CA TYR A 143 8.51 9.66 -2.66
C TYR A 143 9.03 9.49 -1.22
N ALA A 144 8.29 8.83 -0.32
CA ALA A 144 8.80 8.45 1.01
C ALA A 144 9.71 7.21 0.90
N SER A 145 10.87 7.37 0.26
CA SER A 145 11.73 6.26 -0.20
C SER A 145 12.24 5.32 0.90
N SER A 146 12.36 5.79 2.14
CA SER A 146 12.81 5.01 3.30
C SER A 146 11.69 4.36 4.09
N PHE A 147 10.43 4.66 3.76
CA PHE A 147 9.27 4.21 4.54
C PHE A 147 9.06 2.69 4.41
N HIS A 148 9.00 2.00 5.56
CA HIS A 148 8.90 0.55 5.67
C HIS A 148 8.19 0.13 6.97
N GLN A 149 7.30 0.96 7.52
CA GLN A 149 6.59 0.62 8.77
C GLN A 149 5.37 -0.26 8.52
N ASP A 150 5.09 -1.14 9.47
CA ASP A 150 3.95 -2.06 9.44
C ASP A 150 2.62 -1.30 9.48
N LEU A 151 1.76 -1.57 8.50
CA LEU A 151 0.43 -0.97 8.35
C LEU A 151 -0.70 -2.01 8.40
N SER A 152 -0.39 -3.26 8.78
CA SER A 152 -1.35 -4.37 8.79
C SER A 152 -2.55 -4.15 9.73
N ALA A 153 -2.38 -3.30 10.75
CA ALA A 153 -3.41 -2.94 11.72
C ALA A 153 -4.34 -1.81 11.27
N TRP A 154 -4.06 -1.14 10.15
CA TRP A 154 -4.89 -0.04 9.66
C TRP A 154 -6.23 -0.55 9.11
N ASP A 155 -7.30 0.18 9.44
CA ASP A 155 -8.63 -0.04 8.86
C ASP A 155 -8.79 0.84 7.62
N VAL A 156 -8.69 0.22 6.44
CA VAL A 156 -8.86 0.89 5.14
C VAL A 156 -10.24 0.65 4.52
N SER A 157 -11.20 0.06 5.26
CA SER A 157 -12.50 -0.37 4.73
C SER A 157 -13.37 0.75 4.16
N LYS A 158 -13.12 2.01 4.54
CA LYS A 158 -13.80 3.20 4.01
C LYS A 158 -13.01 3.95 2.95
N VAL A 159 -11.78 3.54 2.66
CA VAL A 159 -10.93 4.22 1.69
C VAL A 159 -11.45 3.94 0.28
N THR A 160 -11.62 5.01 -0.49
CA THR A 160 -12.11 4.93 -1.87
C THR A 160 -11.05 5.36 -2.89
N ASN A 161 -10.05 6.14 -2.45
CA ASN A 161 -8.97 6.69 -3.25
C ASN A 161 -7.60 6.34 -2.65
N MET A 162 -6.81 5.55 -3.38
CA MET A 162 -5.44 5.19 -3.03
C MET A 162 -4.43 5.56 -4.13
N ILE A 163 -4.78 6.53 -5.00
CA ILE A 163 -3.91 6.94 -6.11
C ILE A 163 -2.51 7.25 -5.58
N ARG A 164 -1.49 6.61 -6.16
CA ARG A 164 -0.06 6.86 -5.87
C ARG A 164 0.34 6.73 -4.39
N MET A 165 -0.44 6.09 -3.53
CA MET A 165 -0.21 6.10 -2.08
C MET A 165 1.23 5.67 -1.71
N PHE A 166 1.78 4.65 -2.37
CA PHE A 166 3.15 4.16 -2.17
C PHE A 166 4.05 4.39 -3.39
N ALA A 167 3.70 5.32 -4.28
CA ALA A 167 4.52 5.55 -5.46
C ALA A 167 5.92 6.07 -5.06
N HIS A 168 6.99 5.48 -5.60
CA HIS A 168 8.38 5.78 -5.21
C HIS A 168 8.75 5.48 -3.74
N ALA A 169 7.90 4.77 -2.97
CA ALA A 169 8.25 4.27 -1.64
C ALA A 169 9.18 3.03 -1.77
N SER A 170 10.41 3.25 -2.22
CA SER A 170 11.31 2.18 -2.70
C SER A 170 11.63 1.09 -1.67
N ALA A 171 11.65 1.41 -0.38
CA ALA A 171 11.90 0.45 0.70
C ALA A 171 10.64 -0.29 1.16
N PHE A 172 9.45 0.16 0.79
CA PHE A 172 8.20 -0.37 1.31
C PHE A 172 7.96 -1.81 0.82
N ASN A 173 7.74 -2.73 1.76
CA ASN A 173 7.50 -4.15 1.49
C ASN A 173 6.79 -4.84 2.68
N GLN A 174 5.75 -4.20 3.20
CA GLN A 174 5.00 -4.69 4.37
C GLN A 174 3.74 -5.43 3.96
N ASP A 175 3.34 -6.43 4.75
CA ASP A 175 2.16 -7.25 4.50
C ASP A 175 0.87 -6.40 4.56
N LEU A 176 0.11 -6.42 3.47
CA LEU A 176 -1.17 -5.71 3.32
C LEU A 176 -2.34 -6.69 3.06
N SER A 177 -2.14 -7.98 3.29
CA SER A 177 -3.14 -9.01 3.02
C SER A 177 -4.41 -8.88 3.88
N SER A 178 -4.32 -8.18 5.02
CA SER A 178 -5.45 -7.90 5.92
C SER A 178 -6.35 -6.75 5.47
N TRP A 179 -5.93 -5.95 4.49
CA TRP A 179 -6.65 -4.76 4.08
C TRP A 179 -7.96 -5.06 3.33
N ASP A 180 -9.06 -4.47 3.79
CA ASP A 180 -10.33 -4.46 3.06
C ASP A 180 -10.34 -3.31 2.02
N VAL A 181 -9.95 -3.64 0.79
CA VAL A 181 -9.95 -2.69 -0.34
C VAL A 181 -11.26 -2.69 -1.13
N SER A 182 -12.33 -3.30 -0.61
CA SER A 182 -13.58 -3.52 -1.37
C SER A 182 -14.31 -2.25 -1.80
N GLN A 183 -14.00 -1.10 -1.18
CA GLN A 183 -14.55 0.21 -1.54
C GLN A 183 -13.65 1.04 -2.46
N VAL A 184 -12.44 0.57 -2.78
CA VAL A 184 -11.47 1.33 -3.58
C VAL A 184 -11.88 1.29 -5.05
N ALA A 185 -12.06 2.47 -5.64
CA ALA A 185 -12.44 2.62 -7.05
C ALA A 185 -11.23 2.89 -7.97
N ASN A 186 -10.16 3.50 -7.41
CA ASN A 186 -8.98 3.93 -8.15
C ASN A 186 -7.68 3.52 -7.43
N MET A 187 -6.87 2.71 -8.12
CA MET A 187 -5.56 2.21 -7.66
C MET A 187 -4.42 2.66 -8.59
N GLN A 188 -4.62 3.73 -9.35
CA GLN A 188 -3.64 4.24 -10.31
C GLN A 188 -2.30 4.51 -9.61
N TYR A 189 -1.21 3.94 -10.13
CA TYR A 189 0.15 4.08 -9.57
C TYR A 189 0.31 3.65 -8.10
N LEU A 190 -0.59 2.86 -7.50
CA LEU A 190 -0.55 2.55 -6.06
C LEU A 190 0.85 2.13 -5.56
N PHE A 191 1.54 1.25 -6.29
CA PHE A 191 2.90 0.76 -6.02
C PHE A 191 3.90 1.13 -7.12
N GLY A 192 3.62 2.17 -7.92
CA GLY A 192 4.51 2.59 -9.00
C GLY A 192 5.88 2.99 -8.45
N TYR A 193 6.96 2.39 -8.94
CA TYR A 193 8.34 2.58 -8.50
C TYR A 193 8.62 2.12 -7.05
N ALA A 194 7.72 1.36 -6.42
CA ALA A 194 7.98 0.69 -5.14
C ALA A 194 8.87 -0.55 -5.37
N SER A 195 10.16 -0.33 -5.64
CA SER A 195 11.06 -1.36 -6.18
C SER A 195 11.25 -2.60 -5.30
N SER A 196 11.08 -2.48 -3.98
CA SER A 196 11.21 -3.62 -3.04
C SER A 196 9.90 -4.37 -2.77
N PHE A 197 8.75 -3.86 -3.23
CA PHE A 197 7.45 -4.41 -2.90
C PHE A 197 7.22 -5.78 -3.58
N HIS A 198 6.93 -6.81 -2.78
CA HIS A 198 6.76 -8.21 -3.20
C HIS A 198 5.80 -8.95 -2.24
N GLN A 199 4.61 -8.40 -1.98
CA GLN A 199 3.65 -9.03 -1.06
C GLN A 199 2.53 -9.73 -1.82
N ASP A 200 1.99 -10.79 -1.22
CA ASP A 200 0.79 -11.48 -1.68
C ASP A 200 -0.45 -10.60 -1.47
N LEU A 201 -1.22 -10.37 -2.54
CA LEU A 201 -2.43 -9.54 -2.54
C LEU A 201 -3.66 -10.35 -2.98
N SER A 202 -3.59 -11.68 -2.92
CA SER A 202 -4.67 -12.58 -3.36
C SER A 202 -5.97 -12.44 -2.55
N SER A 203 -5.91 -11.86 -1.35
CA SER A 203 -7.07 -11.61 -0.49
C SER A 203 -7.88 -10.36 -0.87
N TRP A 204 -7.33 -9.47 -1.71
CA TRP A 204 -7.96 -8.19 -2.03
C TRP A 204 -9.21 -8.36 -2.91
N ASP A 205 -10.34 -7.77 -2.49
CA ASP A 205 -11.53 -7.67 -3.34
C ASP A 205 -11.44 -6.43 -4.24
N THR A 206 -10.97 -6.63 -5.48
CA THR A 206 -10.85 -5.54 -6.47
C THR A 206 -12.13 -5.29 -7.27
N SER A 207 -13.30 -5.83 -6.88
CA SER A 207 -14.52 -5.79 -7.71
C SER A 207 -15.11 -4.40 -7.94
N GLN A 208 -14.68 -3.37 -7.21
CA GLN A 208 -15.07 -1.97 -7.43
C GLN A 208 -14.02 -1.17 -8.20
N VAL A 209 -12.82 -1.72 -8.43
CA VAL A 209 -11.74 -1.00 -9.11
C VAL A 209 -12.10 -0.79 -10.58
N THR A 210 -11.96 0.45 -11.03
CA THR A 210 -12.23 0.85 -12.43
C THR A 210 -10.98 1.32 -13.16
N ASP A 211 -9.97 1.79 -12.41
CA ASP A 211 -8.67 2.21 -12.92
C ASP A 211 -7.53 1.67 -12.03
N MET A 212 -6.59 0.98 -12.66
CA MET A 212 -5.37 0.43 -12.08
C MET A 212 -4.15 0.73 -12.96
N SER A 213 -4.26 1.77 -13.80
CA SER A 213 -3.19 2.15 -14.73
C SER A 213 -1.89 2.39 -13.97
N TYR A 214 -0.80 1.80 -14.46
CA TYR A 214 0.54 1.91 -13.88
C TYR A 214 0.68 1.46 -12.41
N MET A 215 -0.24 0.66 -11.88
CA MET A 215 -0.26 0.25 -10.48
C MET A 215 1.08 -0.32 -9.98
N PHE A 216 1.76 -1.13 -10.80
CA PHE A 216 3.06 -1.75 -10.49
C PHE A 216 4.18 -1.29 -11.43
N ARG A 217 4.04 -0.10 -12.05
CA ARG A 217 5.07 0.42 -12.97
C ARG A 217 6.42 0.46 -12.26
N ALA A 218 7.45 -0.19 -12.79
CA ALA A 218 8.81 -0.26 -12.23
C ALA A 218 8.87 -0.77 -10.77
N ALA A 219 7.86 -1.52 -10.32
CA ALA A 219 7.93 -2.30 -9.09
C ALA A 219 8.78 -3.57 -9.36
N SER A 220 10.09 -3.39 -9.49
CA SER A 220 11.00 -4.38 -10.08
C SER A 220 11.03 -5.74 -9.37
N SER A 221 10.74 -5.79 -8.07
CA SER A 221 10.69 -7.03 -7.27
C SER A 221 9.29 -7.66 -7.20
N PHE A 222 8.26 -6.97 -7.68
CA PHE A 222 6.88 -7.43 -7.50
C PHE A 222 6.61 -8.70 -8.29
N ASN A 223 6.18 -9.75 -7.57
CA ASN A 223 5.71 -11.01 -8.13
C ASN A 223 4.77 -11.72 -7.13
N GLY A 224 4.00 -10.94 -6.35
CA GLY A 224 2.99 -11.47 -5.43
C GLY A 224 1.73 -11.88 -6.16
N ASP A 225 1.01 -12.87 -5.61
CA ASP A 225 -0.19 -13.44 -6.24
C ASP A 225 -1.33 -12.40 -6.33
N ILE A 226 -1.90 -12.30 -7.53
CA ILE A 226 -3.03 -11.44 -7.91
C ILE A 226 -4.01 -12.18 -8.85
N SER A 227 -3.88 -13.51 -8.94
CA SER A 227 -4.68 -14.36 -9.83
C SER A 227 -6.17 -14.38 -9.47
N SER A 228 -6.52 -14.06 -8.23
CA SER A 228 -7.89 -14.00 -7.70
C SER A 228 -8.61 -12.67 -7.98
N TRP A 229 -7.92 -11.66 -8.49
CA TRP A 229 -8.47 -10.31 -8.64
C TRP A 229 -9.65 -10.26 -9.61
N LYS A 230 -10.68 -9.52 -9.21
CA LYS A 230 -11.89 -9.27 -10.00
C LYS A 230 -11.71 -7.99 -10.81
N VAL A 231 -11.29 -8.12 -12.06
CA VAL A 231 -10.96 -6.96 -12.94
C VAL A 231 -12.05 -6.63 -13.96
N SER A 232 -13.24 -7.23 -13.85
CA SER A 232 -14.30 -7.11 -14.85
C SER A 232 -14.86 -5.70 -15.03
N LYS A 233 -14.65 -4.77 -14.09
CA LYS A 233 -15.03 -3.35 -14.24
C LYS A 233 -13.94 -2.45 -14.83
N VAL A 234 -12.72 -2.96 -14.96
CA VAL A 234 -11.58 -2.19 -15.47
C VAL A 234 -11.74 -1.99 -16.97
N THR A 235 -11.59 -0.73 -17.42
CA THR A 235 -11.67 -0.40 -18.85
C THR A 235 -10.31 -0.02 -19.45
N ASN A 236 -9.32 0.28 -18.61
CA ASN A 236 -7.97 0.65 -19.01
C ASN A 236 -6.94 -0.08 -18.15
N MET A 237 -6.07 -0.87 -18.79
CA MET A 237 -4.97 -1.61 -18.17
C MET A 237 -3.62 -1.05 -18.64
N TRP A 238 -3.53 0.28 -18.83
CA TRP A 238 -2.32 0.91 -19.33
C TRP A 238 -1.15 0.69 -18.36
N GLY A 239 -0.12 -0.02 -18.83
CA GLY A 239 1.17 -0.08 -18.17
C GLY A 239 1.15 -0.65 -16.75
N ILE A 240 0.18 -1.49 -16.39
CA ILE A 240 0.06 -2.06 -15.02
C ILE A 240 1.41 -2.62 -14.56
N PHE A 241 2.09 -3.39 -15.41
CA PHE A 241 3.38 -4.05 -15.16
C PHE A 241 4.52 -3.46 -15.99
N TYR A 242 4.40 -2.21 -16.44
CA TYR A 242 5.45 -1.52 -17.18
C TYR A 242 6.77 -1.54 -16.38
N GLU A 243 7.85 -2.13 -16.90
CA GLU A 243 9.14 -2.31 -16.22
C GLU A 243 9.08 -3.12 -14.90
N ALA A 244 8.02 -3.90 -14.65
CA ALA A 244 7.95 -4.82 -13.52
C ALA A 244 8.76 -6.10 -13.83
N SER A 245 10.09 -5.99 -13.79
CA SER A 245 11.02 -6.99 -14.33
C SER A 245 10.89 -8.40 -13.77
N SER A 246 10.46 -8.56 -12.51
CA SER A 246 10.31 -9.89 -11.86
C SER A 246 8.91 -10.48 -11.99
N PHE A 247 7.93 -9.73 -12.50
CA PHE A 247 6.54 -10.16 -12.50
C PHE A 247 6.29 -11.30 -13.50
N ASN A 248 5.71 -12.40 -13.03
CA ASN A 248 5.38 -13.57 -13.83
C ASN A 248 4.22 -14.40 -13.23
N GLN A 249 3.25 -13.76 -12.57
CA GLN A 249 2.08 -14.44 -12.01
C GLN A 249 1.02 -14.75 -13.06
N ASP A 250 0.30 -15.86 -12.89
CA ASP A 250 -0.78 -16.28 -13.78
C ASP A 250 -1.96 -15.30 -13.72
N LEU A 251 -2.38 -14.82 -14.90
CA LEU A 251 -3.49 -13.88 -15.10
C LEU A 251 -4.58 -14.48 -16.00
N SER A 252 -4.52 -15.77 -16.31
CA SER A 252 -5.43 -16.45 -17.24
C SER A 252 -6.90 -16.40 -16.79
N SER A 253 -7.14 -16.29 -15.48
CA SER A 253 -8.47 -16.18 -14.85
C SER A 253 -9.11 -14.78 -14.95
N TRP A 254 -8.36 -13.75 -15.34
CA TRP A 254 -8.85 -12.38 -15.37
C TRP A 254 -9.91 -12.17 -16.45
N ASP A 255 -11.10 -11.68 -16.06
CA ASP A 255 -12.13 -11.24 -17.01
C ASP A 255 -11.81 -9.84 -17.54
N ILE A 256 -11.09 -9.79 -18.67
CA ILE A 256 -10.71 -8.56 -19.37
C ILE A 256 -11.74 -8.12 -20.43
N SER A 257 -12.93 -8.72 -20.48
CA SER A 257 -13.91 -8.50 -21.57
C SER A 257 -14.41 -7.04 -21.71
N ASN A 258 -14.21 -6.20 -20.69
CA ASN A 258 -14.54 -4.78 -20.69
C ASN A 258 -13.36 -3.85 -21.00
N VAL A 259 -12.14 -4.38 -21.11
CA VAL A 259 -10.91 -3.60 -21.33
C VAL A 259 -10.87 -3.06 -22.77
N LYS A 260 -10.55 -1.77 -22.90
CA LYS A 260 -10.39 -1.07 -24.19
C LYS A 260 -8.93 -0.86 -24.58
N SER A 261 -8.04 -0.76 -23.59
CA SER A 261 -6.61 -0.47 -23.78
C SER A 261 -5.75 -1.30 -22.83
N MET A 262 -4.75 -1.97 -23.40
CA MET A 262 -3.66 -2.70 -22.73
C MET A 262 -2.29 -2.15 -23.19
N ARG A 263 -2.25 -0.88 -23.61
CA ARG A 263 -1.03 -0.19 -24.02
C ARG A 263 0.07 -0.38 -22.98
N ASN A 264 1.28 -0.73 -23.41
CA ASN A 264 2.45 -0.96 -22.56
C ASN A 264 2.26 -1.91 -21.35
N MET A 265 1.20 -2.74 -21.28
CA MET A 265 0.83 -3.45 -20.04
C MET A 265 1.99 -4.26 -19.44
N PHE A 266 2.79 -4.91 -20.27
CA PHE A 266 3.98 -5.70 -19.91
C PHE A 266 5.25 -5.15 -20.58
N TYR A 267 5.27 -3.87 -20.95
CA TYR A 267 6.45 -3.26 -21.57
C TYR A 267 7.66 -3.40 -20.64
N LEU A 268 8.77 -3.99 -21.13
CA LEU A 268 9.98 -4.30 -20.34
C LEU A 268 9.75 -5.16 -19.08
N ALA A 269 8.62 -5.88 -18.98
CA ALA A 269 8.40 -6.90 -17.94
C ALA A 269 9.18 -8.18 -18.29
N SER A 270 10.50 -8.14 -18.09
CA SER A 270 11.45 -9.11 -18.66
C SER A 270 11.19 -10.57 -18.31
N SER A 271 10.60 -10.86 -17.15
CA SER A 271 10.31 -12.24 -16.70
C SER A 271 8.93 -12.76 -17.11
N PHE A 272 8.04 -11.91 -17.61
CA PHE A 272 6.65 -12.28 -17.87
C PHE A 272 6.54 -13.26 -19.04
N ASN A 273 5.92 -14.43 -18.82
CA ASN A 273 5.73 -15.48 -19.82
C ASN A 273 4.50 -16.36 -19.53
N GLN A 274 3.39 -15.77 -19.09
CA GLN A 274 2.16 -16.50 -18.78
C GLN A 274 1.22 -16.59 -19.98
N ASP A 275 0.50 -17.72 -20.10
CA ASP A 275 -0.45 -17.96 -21.19
C ASP A 275 -1.71 -17.10 -21.02
N LEU A 276 -1.97 -16.25 -22.02
CA LEU A 276 -3.12 -15.34 -22.07
C LEU A 276 -4.06 -15.68 -23.23
N SER A 277 -3.91 -16.84 -23.85
CA SER A 277 -4.66 -17.25 -25.05
C SER A 277 -6.18 -17.29 -24.83
N LEU A 278 -6.63 -17.51 -23.59
CA LEU A 278 -8.04 -17.57 -23.20
C LEU A 278 -8.69 -16.21 -22.96
N TRP A 279 -7.93 -15.11 -22.98
CA TRP A 279 -8.49 -13.78 -22.79
C TRP A 279 -9.46 -13.38 -23.91
N ASN A 280 -10.58 -12.76 -23.50
CA ASN A 280 -11.54 -12.17 -24.43
C ASN A 280 -11.13 -10.74 -24.79
N ILE A 281 -10.36 -10.60 -25.87
CA ILE A 281 -9.85 -9.31 -26.34
C ILE A 281 -10.78 -8.60 -27.34
N SER A 282 -12.01 -9.10 -27.53
CA SER A 282 -12.93 -8.58 -28.56
C SER A 282 -13.31 -7.10 -28.41
N ARG A 283 -13.09 -6.48 -27.24
CA ARG A 283 -13.29 -5.04 -26.98
C ARG A 283 -12.01 -4.21 -26.96
N VAL A 284 -10.85 -4.85 -26.96
CA VAL A 284 -9.56 -4.15 -26.92
C VAL A 284 -9.31 -3.48 -28.26
N THR A 285 -8.88 -2.22 -28.20
CA THR A 285 -8.52 -1.42 -29.38
C THR A 285 -7.07 -0.96 -29.36
N ASN A 286 -6.39 -0.99 -28.21
CA ASN A 286 -5.00 -0.55 -28.12
C ASN A 286 -4.15 -1.56 -27.35
N MET A 287 -3.20 -2.17 -28.04
CA MET A 287 -2.17 -3.09 -27.52
C MET A 287 -0.77 -2.60 -27.94
N GLU A 288 -0.61 -1.31 -28.21
CA GLU A 288 0.68 -0.70 -28.56
C GLU A 288 1.73 -1.06 -27.50
N TYR A 289 2.86 -1.61 -27.95
CA TYR A 289 4.00 -2.02 -27.11
C TYR A 289 3.65 -2.98 -25.95
N MET A 290 2.52 -3.68 -25.99
CA MET A 290 2.01 -4.46 -24.85
C MET A 290 3.05 -5.43 -24.25
N PHE A 291 3.84 -6.11 -25.09
CA PHE A 291 4.90 -7.04 -24.70
C PHE A 291 6.29 -6.60 -25.18
N ALA A 292 6.43 -5.34 -25.62
CA ALA A 292 7.72 -4.88 -26.12
C ALA A 292 8.77 -4.93 -25.01
N GLY A 293 9.90 -5.59 -25.27
CA GLY A 293 10.96 -5.82 -24.29
C GLY A 293 10.63 -6.81 -23.17
N ALA A 294 9.47 -7.49 -23.20
CA ALA A 294 9.18 -8.63 -22.33
C ALA A 294 10.02 -9.84 -22.79
N SER A 295 11.30 -9.84 -22.43
CA SER A 295 12.34 -10.70 -23.02
C SER A 295 12.18 -12.19 -22.74
N SER A 296 11.27 -12.61 -21.86
CA SER A 296 10.92 -14.02 -21.65
C SER A 296 9.62 -14.41 -22.35
N PHE A 297 8.85 -13.46 -22.87
CA PHE A 297 7.51 -13.70 -23.40
C PHE A 297 7.57 -14.45 -24.74
N GLN A 298 6.99 -15.65 -24.78
CA GLN A 298 6.97 -16.54 -25.93
C GLN A 298 5.71 -17.44 -25.95
N GLN A 299 4.54 -16.88 -25.67
CA GLN A 299 3.27 -17.63 -25.61
C GLN A 299 2.51 -17.60 -26.94
N ASN A 300 1.82 -18.70 -27.28
CA ASN A 300 0.99 -18.74 -28.48
C ASN A 300 -0.36 -18.05 -28.24
N LEU A 301 -0.55 -16.89 -28.88
CA LEU A 301 -1.76 -16.08 -28.75
C LEU A 301 -2.66 -16.12 -30.00
N CYS A 302 -2.51 -17.11 -30.89
CA CYS A 302 -3.29 -17.15 -32.14
C CYS A 302 -4.81 -17.21 -31.95
N ALA A 303 -5.29 -17.64 -30.78
CA ALA A 303 -6.71 -17.58 -30.40
C ALA A 303 -7.28 -16.14 -30.35
N TRP A 304 -6.41 -15.13 -30.31
CA TRP A 304 -6.79 -13.71 -30.34
C TRP A 304 -7.22 -13.24 -31.73
N GLY A 305 -6.64 -13.80 -32.80
CA GLY A 305 -6.86 -13.35 -34.17
C GLY A 305 -8.33 -13.24 -34.58
N PRO A 306 -9.14 -14.32 -34.44
CA PRO A 306 -10.56 -14.28 -34.78
C PRO A 306 -11.41 -13.29 -33.97
N GLN A 307 -10.94 -12.86 -32.80
CA GLN A 307 -11.66 -11.92 -31.93
C GLN A 307 -11.51 -10.46 -32.40
N ILE A 308 -10.45 -10.16 -33.17
CA ILE A 308 -10.14 -8.83 -33.65
C ILE A 308 -10.84 -8.59 -34.98
N SER A 309 -11.84 -7.71 -35.00
CA SER A 309 -12.52 -7.35 -36.25
C SER A 309 -11.56 -6.62 -37.22
N PRO A 310 -11.42 -7.09 -38.47
CA PRO A 310 -10.59 -6.43 -39.49
C PRO A 310 -11.09 -5.03 -39.88
N THR A 311 -12.35 -4.71 -39.61
CA THR A 311 -12.98 -3.43 -39.98
C THR A 311 -12.91 -2.37 -38.89
N LYS A 312 -12.39 -2.70 -37.70
CA LYS A 312 -12.16 -1.72 -36.64
C LYS A 312 -10.97 -0.83 -37.02
N LYS A 313 -11.26 0.41 -37.43
CA LYS A 313 -10.28 1.43 -37.85
C LYS A 313 -9.21 1.80 -36.81
N ASN A 314 -9.30 1.30 -35.58
CA ASN A 314 -8.52 1.78 -34.44
C ASN A 314 -7.81 0.67 -33.66
N ASN A 315 -7.60 -0.53 -34.22
CA ASN A 315 -6.78 -1.54 -33.55
C ASN A 315 -5.30 -1.13 -33.66
N ILE A 316 -4.77 -0.55 -32.59
CA ILE A 316 -3.36 -0.12 -32.51
C ILE A 316 -2.56 -1.26 -31.89
N MET A 317 -1.69 -1.90 -32.67
CA MET A 317 -0.82 -3.01 -32.25
C MET A 317 0.66 -2.74 -32.57
N THR A 318 1.01 -1.45 -32.75
CA THR A 318 2.35 -1.02 -33.11
C THR A 318 3.38 -1.60 -32.15
N LEU A 319 4.40 -2.25 -32.71
CA LEU A 319 5.53 -2.84 -31.97
C LEU A 319 5.13 -3.71 -30.77
N MET A 320 3.95 -4.36 -30.81
CA MET A 320 3.40 -5.14 -29.69
C MET A 320 4.37 -6.18 -29.10
N PHE A 321 5.17 -6.84 -29.94
CA PHE A 321 6.11 -7.90 -29.55
C PHE A 321 7.59 -7.49 -29.74
N TRP A 322 7.88 -6.22 -30.01
CA TRP A 322 9.24 -5.80 -30.34
C TRP A 322 10.22 -6.04 -29.18
N GLY A 323 11.25 -6.85 -29.41
CA GLY A 323 12.25 -7.16 -28.37
C GLY A 323 11.77 -8.17 -27.31
N SER A 324 10.65 -8.87 -27.52
CA SER A 324 10.29 -10.04 -26.73
C SER A 324 11.03 -11.31 -27.21
N ASN A 325 10.73 -12.47 -26.63
CA ASN A 325 11.23 -13.77 -27.12
C ASN A 325 10.27 -14.45 -28.10
N CYS A 326 9.29 -13.72 -28.64
CA CYS A 326 8.35 -14.26 -29.62
C CYS A 326 9.07 -14.68 -30.91
N PRO A 327 8.80 -15.89 -31.43
CA PRO A 327 9.31 -16.31 -32.73
C PRO A 327 8.90 -15.36 -33.88
N ALA A 328 7.71 -14.78 -33.81
CA ALA A 328 7.23 -13.78 -34.74
C ALA A 328 6.94 -12.46 -34.01
N GLN A 329 7.74 -11.43 -34.31
CA GLN A 329 7.65 -10.10 -33.66
C GLN A 329 7.05 -9.02 -34.57
N SER A 330 6.74 -9.35 -35.83
CA SER A 330 6.08 -8.41 -36.73
C SER A 330 4.69 -8.03 -36.22
N GLU A 331 4.22 -6.86 -36.63
CA GLU A 331 2.89 -6.40 -36.25
C GLU A 331 1.81 -7.38 -36.76
N PRO A 332 0.80 -7.71 -35.93
CA PRO A 332 -0.27 -8.61 -36.36
C PRO A 332 -1.07 -8.01 -37.51
N ASN A 333 -1.21 -8.76 -38.61
CA ASN A 333 -2.08 -8.43 -39.72
C ASN A 333 -3.50 -8.97 -39.45
N THR A 334 -4.44 -8.08 -39.15
CA THR A 334 -5.84 -8.46 -38.89
C THR A 334 -6.61 -8.88 -40.16
N THR A 335 -6.04 -8.65 -41.35
CA THR A 335 -6.65 -8.99 -42.64
C THR A 335 -6.11 -10.30 -43.23
N SER A 336 -5.09 -10.92 -42.62
CA SER A 336 -4.60 -12.23 -43.05
C SER A 336 -5.57 -13.35 -42.67
N THR A 337 -5.41 -14.52 -43.29
CA THR A 337 -6.22 -15.71 -43.00
C THR A 337 -5.29 -16.88 -42.68
N PRO A 338 -5.17 -17.31 -41.40
CA PRO A 338 -5.77 -16.68 -40.21
C PRO A 338 -5.10 -15.32 -39.84
N PRO A 339 -5.78 -14.43 -39.07
CA PRO A 339 -5.17 -13.20 -38.57
C PRO A 339 -3.97 -13.48 -37.67
N GLY A 340 -2.86 -12.77 -37.88
CA GLY A 340 -1.62 -12.98 -37.14
C GLY A 340 -0.41 -12.25 -37.75
N PRO A 341 0.80 -12.48 -37.25
CA PRO A 341 1.14 -13.39 -36.16
C PRO A 341 0.74 -12.84 -34.78
N PHE A 342 0.49 -13.74 -33.83
CA PHE A 342 0.29 -13.40 -32.42
C PHE A 342 1.34 -14.14 -31.60
N CYS A 343 2.55 -13.56 -31.57
CA CYS A 343 3.81 -14.14 -31.08
C CYS A 343 4.32 -15.35 -31.88
N TYR A 344 3.42 -16.16 -32.44
CA TYR A 344 3.67 -17.25 -33.38
C TYR A 344 2.91 -16.99 -34.70
N GLU A 345 3.38 -17.62 -35.78
CA GLU A 345 2.60 -17.74 -37.00
C GLU A 345 1.33 -18.57 -36.74
N CYS A 346 0.18 -18.04 -37.14
CA CYS A 346 -1.10 -18.69 -36.92
C CYS A 346 -1.45 -19.59 -38.11
N VAL A 347 -1.87 -20.82 -37.82
CA VAL A 347 -2.18 -21.86 -38.83
C VAL A 347 -3.60 -22.39 -38.71
#